data_AF-A0A239D098-F1
#
_entry.id   AF-A0A239D098-F1
#
_cell.length_a   1.000
_cell.length_b   1.000
_cell.length_c   1.000
_cell.angle_alpha   90.00
_cell.angle_beta   90.00
_cell.angle_gamma   90.00
#
_symmetry.space_group_name_H-M   'P 1'
#
loop_
_entity.id
_entity.type
_entity.pdbx_description
1 polymer ?
#
loop_
_entity_poly.entity_id
_entity_poly.type
_entity_poly.pdbx_seq_one_letter_code
_entity_poly.pdbx_strand_id
1 'polypeptide(L)'
;MHRSLTHDTTLATMRTTLATHQAAVRASNAEVAAAAKAERGTRAVLKTATIADANAQARYTSARKALNTAKQGLNTVSKSKSKSRTRAIARAKRAVTAATKTVTVRKSQAQNAAAALSAAGKASRAARARIAKADAAVAAESAAVAKTQNAITALPTAAALATQAAAVSRDVVEQVRPAFKNTDTTKVYGVTVHRNIAFAFKRMIDDAKADGVEISGGGFRTKERQAELRKINGCPDVWTAPSSSCRVPTAIPGRSLHELGLAVDITSGGKTITSKSVAFKWMQAHAKEYGLINFPAEAWHWSISGS
;
A
#
# COMPACT_ATOMS: atom_id res chain seq x y z
N MET A 1 -14.49 -20.32 -18.53
CA MET A 1 -13.39 -19.72 -17.74
C MET A 1 -12.90 -18.49 -18.48
N HIS A 2 -13.29 -17.29 -18.08
CA HIS A 2 -12.53 -16.07 -18.39
C HIS A 2 -12.88 -15.05 -17.30
N ARG A 3 -12.09 -15.07 -16.22
CA ARG A 3 -11.90 -13.84 -15.46
C ARG A 3 -10.98 -13.01 -16.34
N SER A 4 -11.43 -11.80 -16.67
CA SER A 4 -10.60 -10.75 -17.26
C SER A 4 -9.20 -10.80 -16.64
N LEU A 5 -8.16 -10.77 -17.47
CA LEU A 5 -6.76 -10.66 -17.04
C LEU A 5 -6.51 -9.24 -16.50
N THR A 6 -7.31 -8.80 -15.53
CA THR A 6 -7.23 -7.49 -14.91
C THR A 6 -6.81 -7.68 -13.47
N HIS A 7 -5.57 -7.27 -13.18
CA HIS A 7 -5.05 -7.17 -11.83
C HIS A 7 -5.67 -6.00 -11.05
N ASP A 8 -6.73 -5.34 -11.54
CA ASP A 8 -7.20 -4.05 -11.03
C ASP A 8 -7.49 -4.07 -9.53
N THR A 9 -8.13 -5.13 -9.02
CA THR A 9 -8.39 -5.29 -7.58
C THR A 9 -7.11 -5.55 -6.77
N THR A 10 -6.20 -6.39 -7.28
CA THR A 10 -4.91 -6.68 -6.65
C THR A 10 -4.01 -5.44 -6.62
N LEU A 11 -3.93 -4.71 -7.72
CA LEU A 11 -3.18 -3.47 -7.85
C LEU A 11 -3.76 -2.36 -6.97
N ALA A 12 -5.09 -2.23 -6.91
CA ALA A 12 -5.75 -1.28 -5.99
C ALA A 12 -5.44 -1.59 -4.53
N THR A 13 -5.44 -2.87 -4.16
CA THR A 13 -5.08 -3.33 -2.81
C THR A 13 -3.62 -2.99 -2.51
N MET A 14 -2.69 -3.32 -3.41
CA MET A 14 -1.26 -3.01 -3.26
C MET A 14 -0.98 -1.51 -3.16
N ARG A 15 -1.70 -0.66 -3.92
CA ARG A 15 -1.58 0.80 -3.82
C ARG A 15 -2.06 1.33 -2.47
N THR A 16 -3.14 0.77 -1.93
CA THR A 16 -3.65 1.12 -0.59
C THR A 16 -2.64 0.71 0.49
N THR A 17 -2.08 -0.48 0.39
CA THR A 17 -1.01 -0.96 1.27
C THR A 17 0.23 -0.06 1.18
N LEU A 18 0.65 0.32 -0.02
CA LEU A 18 1.78 1.23 -0.23
C LEU A 18 1.55 2.59 0.45
N ALA A 19 0.36 3.18 0.27
CA ALA A 19 0.01 4.45 0.90
C ALA A 19 0.03 4.35 2.44
N THR A 20 -0.42 3.21 2.98
CA THR A 20 -0.40 2.92 4.42
C THR A 20 1.03 2.89 4.95
N HIS A 21 1.94 2.13 4.30
CA HIS A 21 3.34 2.09 4.70
C HIS A 21 4.02 3.46 4.57
N GLN A 22 3.74 4.22 3.51
CA GLN A 22 4.27 5.58 3.36
C GLN A 22 3.79 6.52 4.49
N ALA A 23 2.56 6.38 4.94
CA ALA A 23 2.06 7.12 6.11
C ALA A 23 2.77 6.70 7.40
N ALA A 24 3.01 5.40 7.58
CA ALA A 24 3.75 4.86 8.72
C ALA A 24 5.21 5.35 8.75
N VAL A 25 5.89 5.44 7.60
CA VAL A 25 7.23 6.06 7.49
C VAL A 25 7.19 7.52 7.97
N ARG A 26 6.22 8.32 7.50
CA ARG A 26 6.08 9.73 7.93
C ARG A 26 5.87 9.86 9.43
N ALA A 27 4.99 9.03 10.01
CA ALA A 27 4.74 9.00 11.44
C ALA A 27 6.00 8.60 12.23
N SER A 28 6.72 7.59 11.76
CA SER A 28 7.96 7.11 12.40
C SER A 28 9.06 8.18 12.35
N ASN A 29 9.21 8.90 11.24
CA ASN A 29 10.14 10.03 11.14
C ASN A 29 9.79 11.17 12.10
N ALA A 30 8.51 11.49 12.26
CA ALA A 30 8.07 12.48 13.25
C ALA A 30 8.40 12.04 14.69
N GLU A 31 8.24 10.75 14.97
CA GLU A 31 8.60 10.15 16.26
C GLU A 31 10.11 10.17 16.52
N VAL A 32 10.96 9.91 15.51
CA VAL A 32 12.42 10.09 15.62
C VAL A 32 12.76 11.53 16.02
N ALA A 33 12.14 12.53 15.38
CA ALA A 33 12.38 13.94 15.71
C ALA A 33 11.95 14.28 17.16
N ALA A 34 10.79 13.77 17.59
CA ALA A 34 10.29 13.93 18.96
C ALA A 34 11.21 13.25 19.99
N ALA A 35 11.63 12.02 19.72
CA ALA A 35 12.54 11.26 20.57
C ALA A 35 13.91 11.92 20.68
N ALA A 36 14.45 12.46 19.57
CA ALA A 36 15.70 13.22 19.56
C ALA A 36 15.61 14.51 20.40
N LYS A 37 14.47 15.22 20.36
CA LYS A 37 14.23 16.38 21.23
C LYS A 37 14.19 15.99 22.71
N ALA A 38 13.50 14.89 23.04
CA ALA A 38 13.43 14.37 24.40
C ALA A 38 14.81 13.95 24.92
N GLU A 39 15.63 13.27 24.11
CA GLU A 39 16.98 12.86 24.49
C GLU A 39 17.86 14.06 24.81
N ARG A 40 17.83 15.12 23.98
CA ARG A 40 18.56 16.37 24.27
C ARG A 40 18.17 16.97 25.62
N GLY A 41 16.87 16.99 25.92
CA GLY A 41 16.34 17.45 27.21
C GLY A 41 16.85 16.62 28.38
N THR A 42 16.72 15.29 28.31
CA THR A 42 17.19 14.39 29.38
C THR A 42 18.70 14.43 29.57
N ARG A 43 19.48 14.61 28.49
CA ARG A 43 20.93 14.76 28.53
C ARG A 43 21.37 16.06 29.20
N ALA A 44 20.64 17.15 29.00
CA ALA A 44 20.85 18.40 29.73
C ALA A 44 20.57 18.22 31.24
N VAL A 45 19.46 17.57 31.60
CA VAL A 45 19.13 17.25 33.00
C VAL A 45 20.19 16.36 33.65
N LEU A 46 20.66 15.33 32.94
CA LEU A 46 21.73 14.46 33.41
C LEU A 46 23.01 15.24 33.71
N LYS A 47 23.44 16.14 32.80
CA LYS A 47 24.61 17.00 33.02
C LYS A 47 24.46 17.84 34.28
N THR A 48 23.29 18.47 34.48
CA THR A 48 23.01 19.27 35.68
C THR A 48 23.03 18.42 36.95
N ALA A 49 22.42 17.23 36.92
CA ALA A 49 22.39 16.32 38.05
C ALA A 49 23.78 15.80 38.43
N THR A 50 24.65 15.53 37.45
CA THR A 50 26.04 15.12 37.67
C THR A 50 26.82 16.20 38.42
N ILE A 51 26.68 17.46 37.99
CA ILE A 51 27.34 18.60 38.66
C ILE A 51 26.78 18.80 40.07
N ALA A 52 25.46 18.69 40.25
CA ALA A 52 24.81 18.84 41.55
C ALA A 52 25.25 17.75 42.55
N ASP A 53 25.34 16.50 42.12
CA ASP A 53 25.84 15.38 42.93
C ASP A 53 27.30 15.61 43.34
N ALA A 54 28.19 15.92 42.39
CA ALA A 54 29.59 16.21 42.68
C ALA A 54 29.75 17.33 43.72
N ASN A 55 29.00 18.43 43.56
CA ASN A 55 29.00 19.55 44.50
C ASN A 55 28.46 19.16 45.89
N ALA A 56 27.41 18.34 45.95
CA ALA A 56 26.83 17.89 47.21
C ALA A 56 27.79 16.96 47.97
N GLN A 57 28.46 16.04 47.26
CA GLN A 57 29.48 15.16 47.82
C GLN A 57 30.70 15.92 48.34
N ALA A 58 31.17 16.93 47.59
CA ALA A 58 32.26 17.80 48.03
C ALA A 58 31.90 18.53 49.33
N ARG A 59 30.70 19.13 49.42
CA ARG A 59 30.21 19.81 50.63
C ARG A 59 30.06 18.86 51.81
N TYR A 60 29.59 17.64 51.58
CA TYR A 60 29.51 16.61 52.62
C TYR A 60 30.89 16.21 53.14
N THR A 61 31.85 16.02 52.25
CA THR A 61 33.25 15.72 52.60
C THR A 61 33.87 16.85 53.42
N SER A 62 33.69 18.11 53.00
CA SER A 62 34.15 19.28 53.77
C SER A 62 33.50 19.37 55.15
N ALA A 63 32.20 19.10 55.26
CA ALA A 63 31.50 19.09 56.55
C ALA A 63 32.06 18.01 57.50
N ARG A 64 32.37 16.81 56.97
CA ARG A 64 33.02 15.75 57.76
C ARG A 64 34.41 16.17 58.26
N LYS A 65 35.21 16.81 57.41
CA LYS A 65 36.52 17.35 57.79
C LYS A 65 36.38 18.40 58.90
N ALA A 66 35.44 19.33 58.77
CA ALA A 66 35.18 20.35 59.79
C ALA A 66 34.72 19.75 61.13
N LEU A 67 33.88 18.71 61.12
CA LEU A 67 33.48 17.98 62.33
C LEU A 67 34.69 17.32 63.01
N ASN A 68 35.59 16.70 62.24
CA ASN A 68 36.81 16.10 62.79
C ASN A 68 37.71 17.16 63.43
N THR A 69 37.91 18.31 62.77
CA THR A 69 38.66 19.45 63.33
C THR A 69 38.01 19.98 64.61
N ALA A 70 36.67 20.12 64.66
CA ALA A 70 35.96 20.56 65.86
C ALA A 70 36.14 19.58 67.03
N LYS A 71 36.09 18.27 66.78
CA LYS A 71 36.34 17.22 67.78
C LYS A 71 37.78 17.27 68.31
N GLN A 72 38.76 17.44 67.42
CA GLN A 72 40.17 17.61 67.81
C GLN A 72 40.35 18.86 68.68
N GLY A 73 39.76 20.00 68.29
CA GLY A 73 39.79 21.23 69.08
C GLY A 73 39.18 21.07 70.48
N LEU A 74 38.06 20.36 70.60
CA LEU A 74 37.47 20.03 71.91
C LEU A 74 38.43 19.19 72.77
N ASN A 75 39.11 18.19 72.18
CA ASN A 75 40.09 17.36 72.88
C ASN A 75 41.28 18.21 73.39
N THR A 76 41.83 19.08 72.54
CA THR A 76 42.94 19.97 72.89
C THR A 76 42.58 20.93 74.03
N VAL A 77 41.44 21.61 73.94
CA VAL A 77 40.99 22.56 74.98
C VAL A 77 40.67 21.83 76.29
N SER A 78 40.17 20.60 76.24
CA SER A 78 39.91 19.78 77.44
C SER A 78 41.19 19.42 78.22
N LYS A 79 42.34 19.44 77.56
CA LYS A 79 43.66 19.17 78.15
C LYS A 79 44.40 20.44 78.63
N SER A 80 43.86 21.63 78.38
CA SER A 80 44.50 22.91 78.76
C SER A 80 44.43 23.19 80.28
N LYS A 81 45.46 23.86 80.83
CA LYS A 81 45.53 24.35 82.23
C LYS A 81 45.17 25.85 82.38
N SER A 82 44.58 26.48 81.36
CA SER A 82 44.24 27.91 81.38
C SER A 82 43.10 28.26 82.35
N LYS A 83 43.16 29.45 82.99
CA LYS A 83 42.06 30.03 83.78
C LYS A 83 40.76 30.23 82.99
N SER A 84 40.78 30.29 81.65
CA SER A 84 39.60 30.43 80.79
C SER A 84 38.99 29.11 80.28
N ARG A 85 39.49 27.97 80.75
CA ARG A 85 39.16 26.61 80.27
C ARG A 85 37.66 26.32 80.16
N THR A 86 36.86 26.64 81.18
CA THR A 86 35.42 26.28 81.20
C THR A 86 34.65 26.91 80.05
N ARG A 87 34.90 28.20 79.74
CA ARG A 87 34.25 28.90 78.62
C ARG A 87 34.72 28.34 77.28
N ALA A 88 36.01 28.02 77.17
CA ALA A 88 36.59 27.44 75.96
C ALA A 88 36.02 26.04 75.65
N ILE A 89 35.86 25.18 76.67
CA ILE A 89 35.20 23.86 76.53
C ILE A 89 33.74 24.04 76.07
N ALA A 90 32.99 24.96 76.67
CA ALA A 90 31.60 25.20 76.29
C ALA A 90 31.48 25.65 74.81
N ARG A 91 32.38 26.53 74.36
CA ARG A 91 32.45 26.95 72.94
C ARG A 91 32.81 25.78 72.01
N ALA A 92 33.78 24.96 72.38
CA ALA A 92 34.18 23.80 71.58
C ALA A 92 33.06 22.75 71.48
N LYS A 93 32.33 22.49 72.58
CA LYS A 93 31.13 21.63 72.57
C LYS A 93 30.06 22.16 71.60
N ARG A 94 29.74 23.46 71.64
CA ARG A 94 28.81 24.08 70.70
C ARG A 94 29.28 23.96 69.25
N ALA A 95 30.58 24.12 68.98
CA ALA A 95 31.14 23.95 67.65
C ALA A 95 31.00 22.51 67.14
N VAL A 96 31.24 21.50 67.99
CA VAL A 96 30.99 20.09 67.65
C VAL A 96 29.51 19.85 67.34
N THR A 97 28.59 20.34 68.18
CA THR A 97 27.14 20.22 67.92
C THR A 97 26.74 20.85 66.59
N ALA A 98 27.22 22.05 66.29
CA ALA A 98 26.94 22.74 65.03
C ALA A 98 27.52 22.00 63.81
N ALA A 99 28.75 21.48 63.92
CA ALA A 99 29.37 20.70 62.87
C ALA A 99 28.65 19.36 62.64
N THR A 100 28.18 18.69 63.70
CA THR A 100 27.38 17.47 63.59
C THR A 100 26.07 17.73 62.85
N LYS A 101 25.34 18.81 63.20
CA LYS A 101 24.12 19.21 62.47
C LYS A 101 24.40 19.46 60.99
N THR A 102 25.49 20.18 60.68
CA THR A 102 25.92 20.44 59.31
C THR A 102 26.19 19.13 58.55
N VAL A 103 26.91 18.18 59.15
CA VAL A 103 27.18 16.87 58.53
C VAL A 103 25.88 16.13 58.21
N THR A 104 24.91 16.10 59.13
CA THR A 104 23.61 15.46 58.89
C THR A 104 22.86 16.09 57.71
N VAL A 105 22.79 17.42 57.66
CA VAL A 105 22.14 18.14 56.55
C VAL A 105 22.85 17.86 55.22
N ARG A 106 24.19 17.95 55.19
CA ARG A 106 24.96 17.70 53.97
C ARG A 106 24.88 16.25 53.51
N LYS A 107 24.79 15.29 54.43
CA LYS A 107 24.57 13.87 54.11
C LYS A 107 23.24 13.68 53.37
N SER A 108 22.16 14.24 53.90
CA SER A 108 20.84 14.15 53.26
C SER A 108 20.83 14.84 51.89
N GLN A 109 21.46 16.01 51.76
CA GLN A 109 21.59 16.70 50.47
C GLN A 109 22.38 15.87 49.44
N ALA A 110 23.48 15.23 49.84
CA ALA A 110 24.24 14.35 48.97
C ALA A 110 23.44 13.11 48.54
N GLN A 111 22.66 12.51 49.45
CA GLN A 111 21.77 11.39 49.12
C GLN A 111 20.69 11.78 48.12
N ASN A 112 20.06 12.95 48.29
CA ASN A 112 19.05 13.46 47.37
C ASN A 112 19.63 13.77 45.99
N ALA A 113 20.84 14.34 45.93
CA ALA A 113 21.53 14.63 44.67
C ALA A 113 21.90 13.34 43.92
N ALA A 114 22.39 12.32 44.64
CA ALA A 114 22.68 11.00 44.06
C ALA A 114 21.42 10.32 43.51
N ALA A 115 20.28 10.42 44.22
CA ALA A 115 19.00 9.90 43.75
C ALA A 115 18.54 10.62 42.47
N ALA A 116 18.67 11.96 42.41
CA ALA A 116 18.35 12.75 41.23
C ALA A 116 19.24 12.39 40.03
N LEU A 117 20.54 12.18 40.25
CA LEU A 117 21.47 11.72 39.22
C LEU A 117 21.08 10.34 38.68
N SER A 118 20.75 9.39 39.56
CA SER A 118 20.28 8.06 39.16
C SER A 118 19.00 8.13 38.32
N ALA A 119 18.02 8.94 38.73
CA ALA A 119 16.78 9.16 37.99
C ALA A 119 17.03 9.79 36.61
N ALA A 120 17.88 10.83 36.53
CA ALA A 120 18.27 11.47 35.28
C ALA A 120 18.98 10.48 34.34
N GLY A 121 19.84 9.62 34.87
CA GLY A 121 20.51 8.57 34.10
C GLY A 121 19.53 7.54 33.53
N LYS A 122 18.52 7.13 34.30
CA LYS A 122 17.44 6.25 33.81
C LYS A 122 16.64 6.92 32.69
N ALA A 123 16.26 8.19 32.87
CA ALA A 123 15.51 8.95 31.87
C ALA A 123 16.30 9.11 30.56
N SER A 124 17.60 9.39 30.64
CA SER A 124 18.46 9.51 29.45
C SER A 124 18.59 8.18 28.69
N ARG A 125 18.74 7.04 29.40
CA ARG A 125 18.75 5.72 28.76
C ARG A 125 17.42 5.39 28.09
N ALA A 126 16.29 5.68 28.75
CA ALA A 126 14.97 5.48 28.17
C ALA A 126 14.75 6.31 26.90
N ALA A 127 15.20 7.58 26.89
CA ALA A 127 15.12 8.43 25.72
C ALA A 127 15.97 7.91 24.55
N ARG A 128 17.17 7.38 24.81
CA ARG A 128 18.01 6.73 23.78
C ARG A 128 17.37 5.46 23.22
N ALA A 129 16.79 4.63 24.08
CA ALA A 129 16.06 3.43 23.64
C ALA A 129 14.85 3.80 22.76
N ARG A 130 14.16 4.89 23.08
CA ARG A 130 13.06 5.43 22.27
C ARG A 130 13.52 5.83 20.87
N ILE A 131 14.66 6.50 20.74
CA ILE A 131 15.27 6.83 19.43
C ILE A 131 15.56 5.56 18.64
N ALA A 132 16.28 4.60 19.23
CA ALA A 132 16.64 3.35 18.55
C ALA A 132 15.40 2.58 18.06
N LYS A 133 14.33 2.56 18.84
CA LYS A 133 13.05 1.96 18.44
C LYS A 133 12.40 2.70 17.27
N ALA A 134 12.43 4.03 17.28
CA ALA A 134 11.87 4.85 16.21
C ALA A 134 12.66 4.68 14.90
N ASP A 135 13.99 4.66 14.97
CA ASP A 135 14.86 4.40 13.80
C ASP A 135 14.62 3.01 13.21
N ALA A 136 14.48 1.98 14.06
CA ALA A 136 14.16 0.63 13.62
C ALA A 136 12.78 0.56 12.92
N ALA A 137 11.79 1.31 13.41
CA ALA A 137 10.48 1.42 12.77
C ALA A 137 10.57 2.10 11.39
N VAL A 138 11.35 3.19 11.27
CA VAL A 138 11.60 3.84 9.97
C VAL A 138 12.22 2.86 8.97
N ALA A 139 13.23 2.09 9.40
CA ALA A 139 13.89 1.10 8.55
C ALA A 139 12.92 -0.01 8.09
N ALA A 140 12.13 -0.57 9.01
CA ALA A 140 11.16 -1.61 8.71
C ALA A 140 10.08 -1.14 7.73
N GLU A 141 9.48 0.02 7.98
CA GLU A 141 8.44 0.58 7.10
C GLU A 141 9.00 0.98 5.73
N SER A 142 10.23 1.50 5.68
CA SER A 142 10.89 1.82 4.39
C SER A 142 11.17 0.56 3.57
N ALA A 143 11.55 -0.55 4.22
CA ALA A 143 11.71 -1.84 3.55
C ALA A 143 10.36 -2.38 3.04
N ALA A 144 9.27 -2.20 3.79
CA ALA A 144 7.92 -2.58 3.36
C ALA A 144 7.44 -1.76 2.15
N VAL A 145 7.73 -0.45 2.12
CA VAL A 145 7.50 0.42 0.96
C VAL A 145 8.24 -0.12 -0.27
N ALA A 146 9.54 -0.38 -0.15
CA ALA A 146 10.36 -0.88 -1.26
C ALA A 146 9.85 -2.24 -1.79
N LYS A 147 9.51 -3.17 -0.89
CA LYS A 147 8.94 -4.47 -1.25
C LYS A 147 7.62 -4.32 -2.02
N THR A 148 6.71 -3.47 -1.53
CA THR A 148 5.41 -3.24 -2.16
C THR A 148 5.56 -2.57 -3.53
N GLN A 149 6.47 -1.60 -3.66
CA GLN A 149 6.76 -0.94 -4.92
C GLN A 149 7.32 -1.92 -5.96
N ASN A 150 8.25 -2.79 -5.55
CA ASN A 150 8.79 -3.83 -6.42
C ASN A 150 7.70 -4.82 -6.87
N ALA A 151 6.80 -5.22 -5.98
CA ALA A 151 5.67 -6.08 -6.32
C ALA A 151 4.74 -5.44 -7.35
N ILE A 152 4.46 -4.13 -7.20
CA ILE A 152 3.65 -3.38 -8.18
C ILE A 152 4.35 -3.33 -9.54
N THR A 153 5.64 -3.05 -9.58
CA THR A 153 6.41 -2.97 -10.84
C THR A 153 6.56 -4.33 -11.52
N ALA A 154 6.56 -5.43 -10.76
CA ALA A 154 6.66 -6.78 -11.29
C ALA A 154 5.35 -7.31 -11.92
N LEU A 155 4.21 -6.65 -11.68
CA LEU A 155 2.96 -7.05 -12.31
C LEU A 155 3.01 -6.78 -13.83
N PRO A 156 2.51 -7.71 -14.67
CA PRO A 156 2.39 -7.48 -16.10
C PRO A 156 1.58 -6.21 -16.37
N THR A 157 2.03 -5.41 -17.33
CA THR A 157 1.30 -4.21 -17.73
C THR A 157 -0.03 -4.60 -18.37
N ALA A 158 -1.02 -3.70 -18.30
CA ALA A 158 -2.30 -3.90 -18.99
C ALA A 158 -2.11 -4.16 -20.50
N ALA A 159 -1.11 -3.53 -21.13
CA ALA A 159 -0.75 -3.77 -22.53
C ALA A 159 -0.18 -5.18 -22.75
N ALA A 160 0.67 -5.68 -21.86
CA ALA A 160 1.21 -7.04 -21.94
C ALA A 160 0.09 -8.09 -21.82
N LEU A 161 -0.84 -7.90 -20.87
CA LEU A 161 -2.00 -8.79 -20.68
C LEU A 161 -2.96 -8.73 -21.88
N ALA A 162 -3.18 -7.54 -22.46
CA ALA A 162 -3.97 -7.39 -23.67
C ALA A 162 -3.33 -8.13 -24.86
N THR A 163 -2.01 -8.04 -25.01
CA THR A 163 -1.28 -8.78 -26.05
C THR A 163 -1.40 -10.30 -25.87
N GLN A 164 -1.28 -10.80 -24.64
CA GLN A 164 -1.48 -12.22 -24.34
C GLN A 164 -2.91 -12.68 -24.63
N ALA A 165 -3.91 -11.90 -24.20
CA ALA A 165 -5.31 -12.19 -24.51
C ALA A 165 -5.57 -12.24 -26.02
N ALA A 166 -5.04 -11.27 -26.78
CA ALA A 166 -5.16 -11.24 -28.23
C ALA A 166 -4.48 -12.45 -28.90
N ALA A 167 -3.32 -12.91 -28.37
CA ALA A 167 -2.68 -14.13 -28.86
C ALA A 167 -3.54 -15.36 -28.63
N VAL A 168 -4.08 -15.55 -27.41
CA VAL A 168 -4.99 -16.66 -27.10
C VAL A 168 -6.23 -16.64 -28.00
N SER A 169 -6.84 -15.46 -28.23
CA SER A 169 -7.99 -15.36 -29.15
C SER A 169 -7.64 -15.78 -30.57
N ARG A 170 -6.45 -15.44 -31.08
CA ARG A 170 -5.98 -15.90 -32.39
C ARG A 170 -5.79 -17.41 -32.41
N ASP A 171 -5.16 -17.98 -31.38
CA ASP A 171 -4.93 -19.42 -31.29
C ASP A 171 -6.25 -20.20 -31.27
N VAL A 172 -7.27 -19.69 -30.56
CA VAL A 172 -8.63 -20.27 -30.57
C VAL A 172 -9.22 -20.24 -31.98
N VAL A 173 -9.10 -19.13 -32.71
CA VAL A 173 -9.60 -19.04 -34.10
C VAL A 173 -8.86 -20.02 -35.00
N GLU A 174 -7.54 -20.12 -34.88
CA GLU A 174 -6.71 -21.03 -35.68
C GLU A 174 -7.05 -22.50 -35.43
N GLN A 175 -7.32 -22.88 -34.18
CA GLN A 175 -7.71 -24.23 -33.81
C GLN A 175 -9.14 -24.57 -34.25
N VAL A 176 -10.09 -23.64 -34.09
CA VAL A 176 -11.50 -23.89 -34.41
C VAL A 176 -11.74 -23.93 -35.92
N ARG A 177 -11.15 -23.00 -36.69
CA ARG A 177 -11.47 -22.81 -38.11
C ARG A 177 -11.35 -24.08 -39.00
N PRO A 178 -10.25 -24.86 -38.97
CA PRO A 178 -10.10 -26.00 -39.88
C PRO A 178 -11.03 -27.18 -39.54
N ALA A 179 -11.50 -27.28 -38.30
CA ALA A 179 -12.33 -28.39 -37.82
C ALA A 179 -13.81 -28.01 -37.59
N PHE A 180 -14.17 -26.74 -37.79
CA PHE A 180 -15.50 -26.22 -37.50
C PHE A 180 -16.59 -26.92 -38.32
N LYS A 181 -17.68 -27.27 -37.65
CA LYS A 181 -18.91 -27.80 -38.22
C LYS A 181 -20.09 -26.94 -37.75
N ASN A 182 -21.14 -26.83 -38.57
CA ASN A 182 -22.37 -26.15 -38.16
C ASN A 182 -22.96 -26.74 -36.87
N THR A 183 -22.76 -28.03 -36.63
CA THR A 183 -23.16 -28.74 -35.41
C THR A 183 -22.43 -28.27 -34.16
N ASP A 184 -21.36 -27.48 -34.27
CA ASP A 184 -20.60 -26.90 -33.14
C ASP A 184 -21.25 -25.61 -32.62
N THR A 185 -22.27 -25.11 -33.32
CA THR A 185 -23.09 -23.97 -32.88
C THR A 185 -24.33 -24.38 -32.10
N THR A 186 -24.82 -23.47 -31.26
CA THR A 186 -26.05 -23.60 -30.46
C THR A 186 -26.80 -22.27 -30.42
N LYS A 187 -28.10 -22.31 -30.09
CA LYS A 187 -28.92 -21.11 -29.95
C LYS A 187 -28.92 -20.62 -28.50
N VAL A 188 -28.69 -19.32 -28.33
CA VAL A 188 -28.84 -18.59 -27.06
C VAL A 188 -29.80 -17.43 -27.32
N TYR A 189 -30.98 -17.47 -26.71
CA TYR A 189 -32.02 -16.45 -26.90
C TYR A 189 -32.29 -16.10 -28.37
N GLY A 190 -32.33 -17.13 -29.24
CA GLY A 190 -32.58 -16.99 -30.68
C GLY A 190 -31.32 -16.73 -31.53
N VAL A 191 -30.21 -16.31 -30.93
CA VAL A 191 -28.93 -16.05 -31.62
C VAL A 191 -28.12 -17.34 -31.69
N THR A 192 -27.73 -17.76 -32.89
CA THR A 192 -26.85 -18.93 -33.07
C THR A 192 -25.40 -18.54 -32.82
N VAL A 193 -24.69 -19.18 -31.89
CA VAL A 193 -23.28 -18.90 -31.55
C VAL A 193 -22.50 -20.21 -31.37
N HIS A 194 -21.17 -20.16 -31.40
CA HIS A 194 -20.34 -21.32 -31.10
C HIS A 194 -20.54 -21.77 -29.64
N ARG A 195 -20.53 -23.09 -29.39
CA ARG A 195 -20.69 -23.64 -28.02
C ARG A 195 -19.70 -23.04 -27.00
N ASN A 196 -18.45 -22.83 -27.42
CA ASN A 196 -17.40 -22.24 -26.58
C ASN A 196 -17.77 -20.86 -25.99
N ILE A 197 -18.55 -20.04 -26.70
CA ILE A 197 -18.97 -18.71 -26.20
C ILE A 197 -20.40 -18.69 -25.67
N ALA A 198 -21.19 -19.74 -25.88
CA ALA A 198 -22.63 -19.77 -25.60
C ALA A 198 -22.97 -19.42 -24.14
N PHE A 199 -22.23 -19.99 -23.18
CA PHE A 199 -22.46 -19.71 -21.76
C PHE A 199 -22.13 -18.25 -21.41
N ALA A 200 -20.99 -17.74 -21.88
CA ALA A 200 -20.58 -16.36 -21.62
C ALA A 200 -21.54 -15.36 -22.27
N PHE A 201 -21.96 -15.63 -23.50
CA PHE A 201 -22.92 -14.82 -24.24
C PHE A 201 -24.30 -14.81 -23.57
N LYS A 202 -24.79 -15.96 -23.08
CA LYS A 202 -26.03 -16.02 -22.29
C LYS A 202 -25.95 -15.12 -21.07
N ARG A 203 -24.87 -15.23 -20.29
CA ARG A 203 -24.66 -14.40 -19.10
C ARG A 203 -24.60 -12.91 -19.45
N MET A 204 -23.94 -12.53 -20.54
CA MET A 204 -23.88 -11.15 -21.00
C MET A 204 -25.27 -10.58 -21.27
N ILE A 205 -26.14 -11.34 -21.94
CA ILE A 205 -27.53 -10.91 -22.20
C ILE A 205 -28.33 -10.80 -20.89
N ASP A 206 -28.19 -11.78 -19.99
CA ASP A 206 -28.90 -11.77 -18.71
C ASP A 206 -28.48 -10.58 -17.84
N ASP A 207 -27.19 -10.32 -17.74
CA ASP A 207 -26.63 -9.22 -16.94
C ASP A 207 -27.00 -7.86 -17.55
N ALA A 208 -26.93 -7.71 -18.88
CA ALA A 208 -27.40 -6.50 -19.57
C ALA A 208 -28.89 -6.22 -19.29
N LYS A 209 -29.72 -7.27 -19.34
CA LYS A 209 -31.14 -7.16 -19.03
C LYS A 209 -31.38 -6.76 -17.57
N ALA A 210 -30.61 -7.30 -16.64
CA ALA A 210 -30.69 -6.93 -15.23
C ALA A 210 -30.37 -5.43 -15.00
N ASP A 211 -29.49 -4.87 -15.82
CA ASP A 211 -29.16 -3.43 -15.85
C ASP A 211 -30.17 -2.59 -16.67
N GLY A 212 -31.27 -3.17 -17.13
CA GLY A 212 -32.30 -2.49 -17.93
C GLY A 212 -31.91 -2.26 -19.39
N VAL A 213 -30.86 -2.93 -19.88
CA VAL A 213 -30.37 -2.83 -21.26
C VAL A 213 -30.71 -4.10 -22.02
N GLU A 214 -31.79 -4.06 -22.81
CA GLU A 214 -32.17 -5.20 -23.63
C GLU A 214 -31.31 -5.30 -24.90
N ILE A 215 -30.54 -6.38 -25.01
CA ILE A 215 -29.69 -6.68 -26.16
C ILE A 215 -30.04 -8.04 -26.79
N SER A 216 -29.90 -8.11 -28.11
CA SER A 216 -29.98 -9.33 -28.92
C SER A 216 -28.95 -9.22 -30.05
N GLY A 217 -29.02 -10.05 -31.10
CA GLY A 217 -28.12 -9.90 -32.23
C GLY A 217 -28.19 -10.96 -33.32
N GLY A 218 -27.34 -10.79 -34.32
CA GLY A 218 -27.05 -11.80 -35.34
C GLY A 218 -25.75 -12.52 -35.04
N GLY A 219 -25.75 -13.85 -35.05
CA GLY A 219 -24.55 -14.66 -34.75
C GLY A 219 -24.01 -15.38 -35.97
N PHE A 220 -23.92 -16.71 -35.88
CA PHE A 220 -23.40 -17.59 -36.93
C PHE A 220 -24.05 -17.38 -38.30
N ARG A 221 -23.24 -17.36 -39.35
CA ARG A 221 -23.68 -17.42 -40.75
C ARG A 221 -22.72 -18.27 -41.57
N THR A 222 -23.22 -18.99 -42.58
CA THR A 222 -22.36 -19.84 -43.41
C THR A 222 -21.45 -19.03 -44.33
N LYS A 223 -20.44 -19.69 -44.91
CA LYS A 223 -19.54 -19.09 -45.90
C LYS A 223 -20.29 -18.64 -47.16
N GLU A 224 -21.29 -19.40 -47.57
CA GLU A 224 -22.16 -19.07 -48.71
C GLU A 224 -22.95 -17.79 -48.40
N ARG A 225 -23.51 -17.70 -47.18
CA ARG A 225 -24.20 -16.49 -46.74
C ARG A 225 -23.24 -15.29 -46.68
N GLN A 226 -21.99 -15.49 -46.28
CA GLN A 226 -20.96 -14.45 -46.33
C GLN A 226 -20.72 -13.95 -47.76
N ALA A 227 -20.62 -14.86 -48.73
CA ALA A 227 -20.43 -14.53 -50.15
C ALA A 227 -21.64 -13.77 -50.73
N GLU A 228 -22.86 -14.14 -50.36
CA GLU A 228 -24.08 -13.41 -50.72
C GLU A 228 -24.08 -11.99 -50.16
N LEU A 229 -23.73 -11.82 -48.88
CA LEU A 229 -23.69 -10.51 -48.23
C LEU A 229 -22.71 -9.57 -48.93
N ARG A 230 -21.58 -10.09 -49.43
CA ARG A 230 -20.62 -9.27 -50.19
C ARG A 230 -21.20 -8.77 -51.52
N LYS A 231 -22.00 -9.58 -52.21
CA LYS A 231 -22.74 -9.13 -53.41
C LYS A 231 -23.77 -8.06 -53.04
N ILE A 232 -24.58 -8.32 -52.00
CA ILE A 232 -25.60 -7.38 -51.50
C ILE A 232 -24.95 -6.04 -51.13
N ASN A 233 -23.82 -6.09 -50.43
CA ASN A 233 -23.10 -4.93 -49.95
C ASN A 233 -22.18 -4.29 -51.01
N GLY A 234 -22.30 -4.69 -52.28
CA GLY A 234 -21.65 -4.03 -53.41
C GLY A 234 -20.13 -4.08 -53.37
N CYS A 235 -19.54 -5.16 -52.85
CA CYS A 235 -18.10 -5.34 -52.91
C CYS A 235 -17.65 -5.49 -54.38
N PRO A 236 -16.54 -4.85 -54.81
CA PRO A 236 -16.03 -4.97 -56.18
C PRO A 236 -15.70 -6.40 -56.62
N ASP A 237 -15.25 -7.24 -55.67
CA ASP A 237 -15.06 -8.68 -55.86
C ASP A 237 -15.45 -9.45 -54.59
N VAL A 238 -16.00 -10.66 -54.75
CA VAL A 238 -16.51 -11.46 -53.63
C VAL A 238 -15.38 -12.11 -52.81
N TRP A 239 -14.22 -12.40 -53.38
CA TRP A 239 -13.22 -13.26 -52.74
C TRP A 239 -11.94 -12.53 -52.34
N THR A 240 -11.66 -11.37 -52.93
CA THR A 240 -10.37 -10.69 -52.80
C THR A 240 -10.48 -9.24 -52.38
N ALA A 241 -11.57 -8.55 -52.71
CA ALA A 241 -11.70 -7.13 -52.39
C ALA A 241 -11.66 -6.89 -50.86
N PRO A 242 -10.92 -5.88 -50.36
CA PRO A 242 -10.87 -5.59 -48.93
C PRO A 242 -12.27 -5.27 -48.38
N SER A 243 -12.56 -5.60 -47.13
CA SER A 243 -13.88 -5.33 -46.52
C SER A 243 -14.29 -3.87 -46.65
N SER A 244 -13.34 -2.94 -46.55
CA SER A 244 -13.56 -1.49 -46.63
C SER A 244 -13.96 -0.97 -48.02
N SER A 245 -13.81 -1.76 -49.09
CA SER A 245 -14.25 -1.34 -50.43
C SER A 245 -15.72 -1.70 -50.72
N CYS A 246 -16.37 -2.42 -49.82
CA CYS A 246 -17.81 -2.67 -49.88
C CYS A 246 -18.58 -1.44 -49.37
N ARG A 247 -19.82 -1.24 -49.85
CA ARG A 247 -20.72 -0.19 -49.35
C ARG A 247 -21.00 -0.33 -47.85
N VAL A 248 -21.16 -1.57 -47.40
CA VAL A 248 -21.18 -1.93 -45.97
C VAL A 248 -19.99 -2.85 -45.75
N PRO A 249 -19.05 -2.53 -44.85
CA PRO A 249 -17.88 -3.36 -44.62
C PRO A 249 -18.28 -4.82 -44.34
N THR A 250 -17.71 -5.74 -45.10
CA THR A 250 -18.11 -7.16 -45.06
C THR A 250 -16.88 -8.03 -45.25
N ALA A 251 -16.56 -8.88 -44.27
CA ALA A 251 -15.39 -9.76 -44.34
C ALA A 251 -15.39 -10.68 -45.58
N ILE A 252 -14.21 -10.97 -46.11
CA ILE A 252 -13.99 -11.96 -47.17
C ILE A 252 -14.47 -13.34 -46.69
N PRO A 253 -15.15 -14.16 -47.52
CA PRO A 253 -15.63 -15.46 -47.09
C PRO A 253 -14.47 -16.40 -46.73
N GLY A 254 -14.64 -17.17 -45.65
CA GLY A 254 -13.60 -17.96 -45.01
C GLY A 254 -12.76 -17.17 -43.99
N ARG A 255 -12.97 -15.85 -43.86
CA ARG A 255 -12.24 -14.99 -42.91
C ARG A 255 -13.14 -14.40 -41.83
N SER A 256 -14.47 -14.42 -41.99
CA SER A 256 -15.37 -13.87 -40.97
C SER A 256 -15.39 -14.76 -39.72
N LEU A 257 -15.50 -14.14 -38.53
CA LEU A 257 -15.74 -14.89 -37.29
C LEU A 257 -17.21 -15.27 -37.10
N HIS A 258 -18.14 -14.65 -37.82
CA HIS A 258 -19.51 -15.16 -37.91
C HIS A 258 -19.57 -16.54 -38.57
N GLU A 259 -18.62 -16.88 -39.44
CA GLU A 259 -18.53 -18.22 -40.04
C GLU A 259 -18.13 -19.30 -39.04
N LEU A 260 -17.65 -18.92 -37.85
CA LEU A 260 -17.33 -19.82 -36.75
C LEU A 260 -18.32 -19.69 -35.59
N GLY A 261 -19.29 -18.78 -35.67
CA GLY A 261 -20.15 -18.41 -34.53
C GLY A 261 -19.39 -17.78 -33.36
N LEU A 262 -18.19 -17.23 -33.60
CA LEU A 262 -17.33 -16.57 -32.59
C LEU A 262 -17.46 -15.04 -32.62
N ALA A 263 -18.42 -14.53 -33.39
CA ALA A 263 -18.80 -13.13 -33.45
C ALA A 263 -20.33 -12.96 -33.40
N VAL A 264 -20.75 -11.81 -32.91
CA VAL A 264 -22.14 -11.39 -32.78
C VAL A 264 -22.28 -9.91 -33.19
N ASP A 265 -23.29 -9.64 -34.01
CA ASP A 265 -23.73 -8.29 -34.39
C ASP A 265 -24.88 -7.90 -33.45
N ILE A 266 -24.60 -7.05 -32.47
CA ILE A 266 -25.53 -6.70 -31.39
C ILE A 266 -26.60 -5.72 -31.88
N THR A 267 -27.81 -5.95 -31.40
CA THR A 267 -28.99 -5.13 -31.62
C THR A 267 -29.65 -4.80 -30.28
N SER A 268 -30.43 -3.73 -30.23
CA SER A 268 -31.23 -3.34 -29.07
C SER A 268 -32.54 -2.73 -29.54
N GLY A 269 -33.66 -3.12 -28.94
CA GLY A 269 -35.00 -2.70 -29.39
C GLY A 269 -35.30 -3.03 -30.86
N GLY A 270 -34.76 -4.16 -31.35
CA GLY A 270 -34.91 -4.60 -32.75
C GLY A 270 -34.09 -3.82 -33.78
N LYS A 271 -33.18 -2.93 -33.36
CA LYS A 271 -32.35 -2.11 -34.25
C LYS A 271 -30.86 -2.36 -34.01
N THR A 272 -30.06 -2.24 -35.06
CA THR A 272 -28.59 -2.25 -34.96
C THR A 272 -28.12 -1.14 -34.02
N ILE A 273 -27.25 -1.48 -33.07
CA ILE A 273 -26.72 -0.50 -32.12
C ILE A 273 -25.74 0.46 -32.82
N THR A 274 -25.71 1.70 -32.35
CA THR A 274 -24.74 2.71 -32.79
C THR A 274 -23.85 3.12 -31.62
N SER A 275 -22.73 3.79 -31.90
CA SER A 275 -21.80 4.28 -30.86
C SER A 275 -22.45 5.22 -29.82
N LYS A 276 -23.62 5.79 -30.13
CA LYS A 276 -24.37 6.68 -29.24
C LYS A 276 -25.43 5.95 -28.41
N SER A 277 -25.76 4.70 -28.75
CA SER A 277 -26.81 3.93 -28.08
C SER A 277 -26.44 3.55 -26.64
N VAL A 278 -27.44 3.40 -25.77
CA VAL A 278 -27.25 2.93 -24.39
C VAL A 278 -26.64 1.53 -24.39
N ALA A 279 -27.14 0.64 -25.26
CA ALA A 279 -26.61 -0.71 -25.43
C ALA A 279 -25.13 -0.74 -25.81
N PHE A 280 -24.68 0.13 -26.72
CA PHE A 280 -23.26 0.21 -27.06
C PHE A 280 -22.40 0.64 -25.87
N LYS A 281 -22.85 1.62 -25.08
CA LYS A 281 -22.13 2.07 -23.88
C LYS A 281 -22.02 0.97 -22.84
N TRP A 282 -23.10 0.21 -22.63
CA TRP A 282 -23.10 -0.96 -21.75
C TRP A 282 -22.11 -2.03 -22.27
N MET A 283 -22.16 -2.37 -23.56
CA MET A 283 -21.24 -3.33 -24.16
C MET A 283 -19.78 -2.86 -24.05
N GLN A 284 -19.50 -1.57 -24.25
CA GLN A 284 -18.15 -1.02 -24.12
C GLN A 284 -17.60 -1.17 -22.70
N ALA A 285 -18.46 -1.04 -21.68
CA ALA A 285 -18.09 -1.23 -20.29
C ALA A 285 -17.90 -2.71 -19.92
N HIS A 286 -18.77 -3.61 -20.41
CA HIS A 286 -18.92 -4.95 -19.84
C HIS A 286 -18.56 -6.12 -20.78
N ALA A 287 -18.58 -5.96 -22.11
CA ALA A 287 -18.43 -7.09 -23.05
C ALA A 287 -17.12 -7.87 -22.87
N LYS A 288 -16.04 -7.19 -22.47
CA LYS A 288 -14.74 -7.81 -22.19
C LYS A 288 -14.79 -8.82 -21.05
N GLU A 289 -15.69 -8.64 -20.08
CA GLU A 289 -15.92 -9.57 -18.97
C GLU A 289 -16.45 -10.93 -19.45
N TYR A 290 -17.06 -10.95 -20.64
CA TYR A 290 -17.60 -12.14 -21.30
C TYR A 290 -16.73 -12.62 -22.47
N GLY A 291 -15.55 -12.02 -22.67
CA GLY A 291 -14.60 -12.39 -23.72
C GLY A 291 -14.96 -11.85 -25.10
N LEU A 292 -15.77 -10.79 -25.20
CA LEU A 292 -16.11 -10.13 -26.46
C LEU A 292 -15.47 -8.73 -26.53
N ILE A 293 -14.93 -8.40 -27.70
CA ILE A 293 -14.21 -7.17 -28.01
C ILE A 293 -14.88 -6.54 -29.23
N ASN A 294 -15.12 -5.24 -29.19
CA ASN A 294 -15.68 -4.51 -30.32
C ASN A 294 -14.66 -4.37 -31.45
N PHE A 295 -15.13 -4.53 -32.69
CA PHE A 295 -14.42 -4.05 -33.85
C PHE A 295 -14.68 -2.55 -34.01
N PRO A 296 -13.68 -1.66 -33.89
CA PRO A 296 -13.92 -0.21 -33.76
C PRO A 296 -14.63 0.45 -34.94
N ALA A 297 -14.52 -0.11 -36.14
CA ALA A 297 -15.20 0.41 -37.32
C ALA A 297 -16.71 0.11 -37.33
N GLU A 298 -17.16 -0.87 -36.54
CA GLU A 298 -18.54 -1.36 -36.52
C GLU A 298 -19.05 -1.42 -35.08
N ALA A 299 -19.82 -0.42 -34.66
CA ALA A 299 -20.33 -0.33 -33.28
C ALA A 299 -21.16 -1.57 -32.86
N TRP A 300 -21.80 -2.23 -33.82
CA TRP A 300 -22.59 -3.43 -33.58
C TRP A 300 -21.76 -4.71 -33.52
N HIS A 301 -20.53 -4.75 -34.02
CA HIS A 301 -19.79 -6.00 -34.18
C HIS A 301 -18.91 -6.31 -32.98
N TRP A 302 -19.10 -7.49 -32.39
CA TRP A 302 -18.35 -7.95 -31.22
C TRP A 302 -17.89 -9.39 -31.42
N SER A 303 -16.60 -9.65 -31.20
CA SER A 303 -16.01 -10.97 -31.41
C SER A 303 -14.95 -11.28 -30.36
N ILE A 304 -14.48 -12.53 -30.32
CA ILE A 304 -13.44 -12.91 -29.35
C ILE A 304 -12.09 -12.22 -29.58
N SER A 305 -11.88 -11.60 -30.75
CA SER A 305 -10.63 -10.91 -31.13
C SER A 305 -10.81 -9.44 -31.52
N GLY A 306 -12.05 -8.93 -31.64
CA GLY A 306 -12.31 -7.55 -32.06
C GLY A 306 -12.01 -7.27 -33.53
N SER A 307 -12.13 -8.30 -34.37
CA SER A 307 -11.87 -8.29 -35.81
C SER A 307 -12.94 -9.03 -36.59
#